data_AF-A0A1J1JFZ8-F1
#
_entry.id   AF-A0A1J1JFZ8-F1
#
_cell.length_a   1.000
_cell.length_b   1.000
_cell.length_c   1.000
_cell.angle_alpha   90.00
_cell.angle_beta   90.00
_cell.angle_gamma   90.00
#
_symmetry.space_group_name_H-M   'P 1'
#
loop_
_entity.id
_entity.type
_entity.pdbx_description
1 polymer ?
#
loop_
_entity_poly.entity_id
_entity_poly.type
_entity_poly.pdbx_seq_one_letter_code
_entity_poly.pdbx_strand_id
1 'polypeptide(L)' 'MIKGHKVFVDTSAWIALINQSDHLAAQSEQILLKLKQQKITLVRTDRF' A
#
# COMPACT_ATOMS: atom_id res chain seq x y z
N MET A 1 -21.64 0.19 12.66
CA MET A 1 -20.20 0.49 12.55
C MET A 1 -19.64 -0.22 11.33
N ILE A 2 -19.21 0.50 10.30
CA ILE A 2 -18.55 -0.12 9.14
C ILE A 2 -17.11 -0.45 9.58
N LYS A 3 -16.80 -1.73 9.77
CA LYS A 3 -15.41 -2.17 10.01
C LYS A 3 -14.63 -1.96 8.70
N GLY A 4 -13.82 -0.91 8.63
CA GLY A 4 -12.94 -0.68 7.49
C GLY A 4 -11.95 -1.85 7.32
N HIS A 5 -11.77 -2.31 6.08
CA HIS A 5 -10.79 -3.36 5.77
C HIS A 5 -9.37 -2.82 5.98
N LYS A 6 -8.51 -3.64 6.61
CA LYS A 6 -7.11 -3.32 6.87
C LYS A 6 -6.23 -4.29 6.09
N VAL A 7 -5.16 -3.77 5.49
CA VAL A 7 -4.18 -4.57 4.74
C VAL A 7 -2.79 -4.25 5.27
N PHE A 8 -2.05 -5.29 5.65
CA PHE A 8 -0.63 -5.17 5.96
C PHE A 8 0.15 -4.97 4.67
N VAL A 9 0.98 -3.93 4.67
CA VAL A 9 1.83 -3.59 3.53
C VAL A 9 3.27 -3.89 3.88
N ASP A 10 3.87 -4.80 3.11
CA ASP A 10 5.27 -5.17 3.23
C ASP A 10 6.21 -4.00 2.86
N THR A 11 7.43 -3.99 3.40
CA THR A 11 8.44 -2.98 3.08
C THR A 11 8.73 -2.90 1.58
N SER A 12 8.77 -4.03 0.86
CA SER A 12 9.03 -4.05 -0.58
C SER A 12 7.97 -3.28 -1.39
N ALA A 13 6.70 -3.33 -0.98
CA ALA A 13 5.62 -2.57 -1.62
C ALA A 13 5.76 -1.05 -1.36
N TRP A 14 6.25 -0.66 -0.18
CA TRP A 14 6.59 0.74 0.09
C TRP A 14 7.79 1.20 -0.75
N ILE A 15 8.81 0.35 -0.91
CA ILE A 15 9.98 0.65 -1.75
C ILE A 15 9.56 0.87 -3.20
N ALA A 16 8.72 -0.02 -3.75
CA ALA A 16 8.20 0.12 -5.11
C ALA A 16 7.42 1.44 -5.30
N LEU A 17 6.69 1.90 -4.28
CA LEU A 17 5.94 3.17 -4.33
C LEU A 17 6.84 4.41 -4.34
N ILE A 18 7.99 4.38 -3.66
CA ILE A 18 8.88 5.55 -3.54
C ILE A 18 9.98 5.58 -4.60
N ASN A 19 10.41 4.42 -5.09
CA ASN A 19 11.47 4.31 -6.09
C ASN A 19 10.87 4.31 -7.50
N GLN A 20 10.87 5.47 -8.16
CA GLN A 20 10.33 5.60 -9.52
C GLN A 20 11.10 4.79 -10.58
N SER A 21 12.32 4.35 -10.28
CA SER A 21 13.09 3.46 -11.16
C SER A 21 12.78 1.98 -10.92
N ASP A 22 11.93 1.65 -9.94
CA ASP A 22 11.48 0.28 -9.71
C ASP A 22 10.50 -0.16 -10.83
N HIS A 23 10.72 -1.35 -11.37
CA HIS A 23 9.82 -1.96 -12.35
C HIS A 23 8.37 -2.10 -11.87
N LEU A 24 8.12 -2.07 -10.55
CA LEU A 24 6.80 -2.14 -9.94
C LEU A 24 6.20 -0.76 -9.62
N ALA A 25 6.89 0.35 -9.89
CA ALA A 25 6.43 1.69 -9.49
C ALA A 25 5.00 1.99 -9.97
N ALA A 26 4.75 1.85 -11.27
CA ALA A 26 3.43 2.09 -11.85
C ALA A 26 2.35 1.15 -11.29
N GLN A 27 2.68 -0.12 -11.06
CA GLN A 27 1.74 -1.09 -10.50
C GLN A 27 1.40 -0.75 -9.05
N SER A 28 2.41 -0.37 -8.26
CA SER A 28 2.26 -0.03 -6.85
C SER A 28 1.38 1.22 -6.68
N GLU A 29 1.53 2.23 -7.54
CA GLU A 29 0.66 3.41 -7.58
C GLU A 29 -0.80 3.05 -7.90
N GLN A 30 -1.02 2.20 -8.91
CA GLN A 30 -2.37 1.74 -9.27
C GLN A 30 -3.04 0.97 -8.13
N ILE A 31 -2.29 0.12 -7.43
CA ILE A 31 -2.81 -0.61 -6.26
C ILE A 31 -3.16 0.38 -5.15
N LEU A 32 -2.28 1.33 -4.82
CA LEU A 32 -2.55 2.35 -3.81
C LEU A 32 -3.82 3.14 -4.11
N LEU A 33 -4.05 3.52 -5.37
CA LEU A 33 -5.28 4.20 -5.80
C LEU A 33 -6.53 3.35 -5.56
N LYS A 34 -6.50 2.05 -5.94
CA LYS A 34 -7.62 1.13 -5.70
C LYS A 34 -7.91 0.95 -4.21
N LEU A 35 -6.87 0.79 -3.39
CA LEU A 35 -7.01 0.63 -1.94
C LEU A 35 -7.63 1.90 -1.30
N LYS A 36 -7.22 3.09 -1.76
CA LYS A 36 -7.82 4.37 -1.33
C LYS A 36 -9.30 4.47 -1.72
N GLN A 37 -9.66 4.11 -2.95
CA GLN A 37 -11.06 4.11 -3.42
C GLN A 37 -11.95 3.17 -2.58
N GLN A 38 -11.39 2.02 -2.18
CA GLN A 38 -12.07 1.04 -1.33
C GLN A 38 -12.07 1.40 0.16
N LYS A 39 -11.53 2.58 0.53
CA LYS A 39 -11.38 3.03 1.93
C LYS A 39 -10.64 2.01 2.80
N ILE A 40 -9.66 1.31 2.20
CA ILE A 40 -8.80 0.35 2.90
C ILE A 40 -7.74 1.11 3.69
N THR A 41 -7.56 0.72 4.95
CA THR A 41 -6.49 1.25 5.79
C THR A 41 -5.23 0.41 5.59
N LEU A 42 -4.15 1.06 5.15
CA LEU A 42 -2.84 0.43 5.08
C LEU A 42 -2.23 0.43 6.47
N VAL A 43 -1.85 -0.75 6.95
CA VAL A 43 -1.20 -0.92 8.25
C VAL A 43 0.23 -1.38 8.06
N ARG A 44 1.11 -0.86 8.91
CA ARG A 44 2.51 -1.26 9.03
C ARG A 44 2.74 -1.78 10.45
N THR A 45 3.66 -2.71 10.62
CA THR A 45 4.15 -3.06 11.96
C THR A 45 5.03 -1.93 12.46
N ASP A 46 4.76 -1.49 13.68
CA ASP A 46 5.48 -0.47 14.42
C ASP A 46 6.76 -1.00 15.08
N ARG A 47 7.07 -2.30 14.91
CA ARG A 47 8.28 -2.96 15.41
C ARG A 47 9.05 -3.64 14.27
N PHE A 48 10.27 -3.18 14.08
CA PHE A 48 11.41 -3.98 13.60
C PHE A 48 12.31 -4.24 14.80
#